data_AF-A0A7K8YCU9-F1
#
_entry.id   AF-A0A7K8YCU9-F1
#
_cell.length_a   1.000
_cell.length_b   1.000
_cell.length_c   1.000
_cell.angle_alpha   90.00
_cell.angle_beta   90.00
_cell.angle_gamma   90.00
#
_symmetry.space_group_name_H-M   'P 1'
#
loop_
_entity.id
_entity.type
_entity.pdbx_description
1 polymer ?
#
loop_
_entity_poly.entity_id
_entity_poly.type
_entity_poly.pdbx_seq_one_letter_code
_entity_poly.pdbx_strand_id
1 'polypeptide(L)' 'RQFHCCRRHGAARRRCFAQESPAPAWDPRPAWDPSPAWHLLSEPPFPPGEPTAANLGNICGLRELRPA' A
#
# COMPACT_ATOMS: atom_id res chain seq x y z
N ARG A 1 3.86 11.95 -6.42
CA ARG A 1 4.12 11.75 -4.97
C ARG A 1 2.92 12.28 -4.17
N GLN A 2 2.06 11.39 -3.67
CA GLN A 2 0.79 11.63 -2.96
C GLN A 2 0.94 12.28 -1.55
N PHE A 3 2.10 12.85 -1.26
CA PHE A 3 2.40 13.44 0.05
C PHE A 3 1.64 14.72 0.35
N HIS A 4 1.00 15.34 -0.65
CA HIS A 4 0.10 16.46 -0.42
C HIS A 4 -1.12 16.04 0.44
N CYS A 5 -1.50 14.75 0.41
CA CYS A 5 -2.54 14.17 1.27
C CYS A 5 -2.18 14.21 2.76
N CYS A 6 -0.89 14.32 3.10
CA CYS A 6 -0.43 14.41 4.49
C CYS A 6 -0.87 15.69 5.20
N ARG A 7 -1.29 16.71 4.45
CA ARG A 7 -1.89 17.93 5.00
C ARG A 7 -3.34 17.73 5.48
N ARG A 8 -3.96 16.60 5.15
CA ARG A 8 -5.33 16.24 5.58
C ARG A 8 -5.26 15.34 6.83
N HIS A 9 -6.38 15.23 7.54
CA HIS A 9 -6.49 14.42 8.76
C HIS A 9 -7.63 13.38 8.67
N GLY A 10 -7.57 12.36 9.53
CA GLY A 10 -8.64 11.37 9.71
C GLY A 10 -9.15 10.73 8.41
N ALA A 11 -10.48 10.70 8.24
CA ALA A 11 -11.13 10.14 7.05
C ALA A 11 -10.80 10.92 5.75
N ALA A 12 -10.59 12.24 5.82
CA ALA A 12 -10.25 13.05 4.65
C ALA A 12 -8.85 12.71 4.10
N ARG A 13 -7.90 12.36 4.99
CA ARG A 13 -6.59 11.84 4.59
C ARG A 13 -6.70 10.49 3.90
N ARG A 14 -7.45 9.56 4.50
CA ARG A 14 -7.68 8.22 3.93
C ARG A 14 -8.26 8.30 2.53
N ARG A 15 -9.28 9.14 2.34
CA ARG A 15 -9.94 9.34 1.05
C ARG A 15 -9.01 9.92 -0.02
N CYS A 16 -8.15 10.87 0.36
CA CYS A 16 -7.15 11.44 -0.55
C CYS A 16 -6.19 10.36 -1.05
N PHE A 17 -5.63 9.55 -0.15
CA PHE A 17 -4.74 8.44 -0.55
C PHE A 17 -5.44 7.40 -1.41
N ALA A 18 -6.70 7.07 -1.12
CA ALA A 18 -7.48 6.13 -1.93
C ALA A 18 -7.74 6.66 -3.36
N GLN A 19 -8.02 7.95 -3.53
CA GLN A 19 -8.25 8.56 -4.85
C GLN A 19 -6.97 8.71 -5.67
N GLU A 20 -5.85 8.98 -5.01
CA GLU A 20 -4.54 9.21 -5.63
C GLU A 20 -3.74 7.93 -5.83
N SER A 21 -4.23 6.79 -5.33
CA SER A 21 -3.60 5.48 -5.58
C SER A 21 -4.23 4.89 -6.84
N PRO A 22 -3.52 4.89 -7.99
CA PRO A 22 -4.05 4.26 -9.18
C PRO A 22 -4.31 2.78 -8.90
N ALA A 23 -5.38 2.24 -9.49
CA ALA A 23 -5.61 0.81 -9.48
C ALA A 23 -4.35 0.10 -10.01
N PRO A 24 -3.95 -1.04 -9.41
CA PRO A 24 -2.80 -1.77 -9.88
C PRO A 24 -2.98 -2.09 -11.37
N ALA A 25 -2.03 -1.62 -12.19
CA ALA A 25 -1.99 -1.96 -13.62
C ALA A 25 -1.42 -3.37 -13.88
N TRP A 26 -1.03 -4.08 -12.81
CA TRP A 26 -0.50 -5.44 -12.88
C TRP A 26 -1.63 -6.47 -12.79
N ASP A 27 -1.54 -7.53 -13.59
CA ASP A 27 -2.44 -8.67 -13.52
C ASP A 27 -2.23 -9.38 -12.18
N PRO A 28 -3.27 -9.53 -11.33
CA PRO A 28 -3.15 -10.25 -10.06
C PRO A 28 -2.78 -11.72 -10.22
N ARG A 29 -2.82 -12.26 -11.44
CA ARG A 29 -2.35 -13.61 -11.73
C ARG A 29 -0.82 -13.65 -11.66
N PRO A 30 -0.24 -14.45 -10.76
CA PRO A 30 1.20 -14.64 -10.76
C PRO A 30 1.62 -15.20 -12.12
N ALA A 31 2.63 -14.59 -12.75
CA ALA A 31 3.20 -15.04 -14.01
C ALA A 31 4.03 -16.35 -13.88
N TRP A 32 4.02 -16.97 -12.70
CA TRP A 32 4.79 -18.14 -12.33
C TRP A 32 3.90 -19.12 -11.57
N ASP A 33 4.17 -20.42 -11.72
CA ASP A 33 3.47 -21.49 -11.00
C ASP A 33 3.98 -21.52 -9.55
N PRO A 34 3.16 -21.18 -8.55
CA PRO A 34 3.61 -21.13 -7.16
C PRO A 34 3.89 -22.56 -6.68
N SER A 35 5.16 -22.87 -6.42
CA SER A 35 5.52 -24.13 -5.74
C SER A 35 4.74 -24.23 -4.41
N PRO A 36 4.20 -25.42 -4.06
CA PRO A 36 3.42 -25.62 -2.84
C PRO A 36 4.15 -25.20 -1.54
N ALA A 37 5.48 -25.11 -1.58
CA ALA A 37 6.30 -24.61 -0.48
C ALA A 37 6.07 -23.12 -0.14
N TRP A 38 5.67 -22.30 -1.11
CA TRP A 38 5.40 -20.87 -0.91
C TRP A 38 4.11 -20.59 -0.12
N HIS A 39 3.17 -21.53 -0.10
CA HIS A 39 1.93 -21.39 0.68
C HIS A 39 2.14 -21.63 2.18
N LEU A 40 3.26 -22.22 2.60
CA LEU A 40 3.59 -22.50 4.00
C LEU A 40 4.47 -21.43 4.65
N LEU A 41 5.08 -20.55 3.84
CA LEU A 41 5.70 -19.31 4.33
C LEU A 41 4.59 -18.27 4.41
N SER A 42 4.22 -17.87 5.63
CA SER A 42 3.18 -16.88 5.93
C SER A 42 3.51 -15.47 5.42
N GLU A 43 3.67 -15.30 4.11
CA GLU A 43 3.62 -14.00 3.48
C GLU A 43 2.14 -13.54 3.53
N PRO A 44 1.84 -12.35 4.10
CA PRO A 44 0.48 -11.82 4.05
C PRO A 44 0.03 -11.81 2.59
N PRO A 45 -1.18 -12.31 2.28
CA PRO A 45 -1.62 -12.44 0.90
C PRO A 45 -1.45 -11.09 0.22
N PHE A 46 -0.58 -11.02 -0.78
CA PHE A 46 -0.43 -9.82 -1.58
C PHE A 46 -1.59 -9.81 -2.60
N PRO A 47 -2.28 -8.67 -2.77
CA PRO A 47 -1.97 -7.38 -2.16
C PRO A 47 -2.39 -7.31 -0.69
N PRO A 48 -1.58 -6.63 0.16
CA PRO A 48 -2.01 -6.30 1.50
C PRO A 48 -3.34 -5.56 1.34
N GLY A 49 -4.35 -5.94 2.12
CA GLY A 49 -5.68 -5.32 2.05
C GLY A 49 -5.66 -3.80 2.25
N GLU A 50 -6.83 -3.20 2.46
CA GLU A 50 -6.91 -1.74 2.57
C GLU A 50 -5.91 -1.15 3.58
N PRO A 51 -5.20 -0.06 3.22
CA PRO A 51 -4.20 0.52 4.09
C PRO A 51 -4.82 1.04 5.39
N THR A 52 -4.26 0.61 6.53
CA THR A 52 -4.73 1.04 7.85
C THR A 52 -4.36 2.51 8.14
N ALA A 53 -5.02 3.12 9.13
CA ALA A 53 -4.71 4.49 9.56
C ALA A 53 -3.26 4.66 10.04
N ALA A 54 -2.71 3.62 10.69
CA ALA A 54 -1.31 3.58 11.10
C ALA A 54 -0.38 3.51 9.87
N ASN A 55 -0.71 2.66 8.90
CA ASN A 55 0.07 2.53 7.66
C ASN A 55 0.15 3.86 6.91
N LEU A 56 -0.99 4.57 6.81
CA LEU A 56 -1.05 5.91 6.19
C LEU A 56 -0.33 6.99 7.02
N GLY A 57 -0.27 6.84 8.35
CA GLY A 57 0.52 7.71 9.22
C GLY A 57 2.01 7.62 8.91
N ASN A 58 2.52 6.40 8.74
CA ASN A 58 3.93 6.14 8.40
C ASN A 58 4.33 6.76 7.06
N ILE A 59 3.41 6.82 6.07
CA ILE A 59 3.66 7.51 4.80
C ILE A 59 4.05 8.98 4.99
N CYS A 60 3.42 9.64 5.96
CA CYS A 60 3.62 11.06 6.23
C CYS A 60 4.79 11.29 7.19
N GLY A 61 4.90 10.50 8.26
CA GLY A 61 5.93 10.65 9.28
C GLY A 61 7.33 10.22 8.84
N LEU A 62 7.43 9.26 7.92
CA LEU A 62 8.71 8.71 7.44
C LEU A 62 9.05 9.17 6.02
N ARG A 63 8.43 10.27 5.57
CA ARG A 63 8.57 10.75 4.19
C ARG A 63 10.01 11.13 3.83
N GLU A 64 10.76 11.64 4.80
CA GLU A 64 12.16 12.05 4.64
C GLU A 64 13.11 10.87 4.45
N LEU A 65 12.71 9.68 4.92
CA LEU A 65 13.48 8.45 4.74
C LEU A 65 13.27 7.79 3.37
N ARG A 66 12.34 8.31 2.56
CA ARG A 66 12.05 7.74 1.24
C ARG A 66 13.03 8.27 0.20
N PRO A 67 13.68 7.39 -0.57
CA PRO A 67 14.55 7.79 -1.68
C PRO A 67 13.86 8.81 -2.59
N ALA A 68 14.63 9.81 -3.04
CA ALA A 68 14.13 10.94 -3.82
C ALA A 68 13.33 10.49 -5.04
#